data_AF-A0A946QFT5-F1
#
_entry.id   AF-A0A946QFT5-F1
#
_cell.length_a   1.000
_cell.length_b   1.000
_cell.length_c   1.000
_cell.angle_alpha   90.00
_cell.angle_beta   90.00
_cell.angle_gamma   90.00
#
_symmetry.space_group_name_H-M   'P 1'
#
loop_
_entity.id
_entity.type
_entity.pdbx_description
1 polymer ?
#
loop_
_entity_poly.entity_id
_entity_poly.type
_entity_poly.pdbx_seq_one_letter_code
_entity_poly.pdbx_strand_id
1 'polypeptide(L)'
;MDQYVHCKKWLRYYLDFCKKYSHSYADSKSLLFFVEKLKQKAQTSSQQSQARKAVELYYFGMEKLESVSEIPVPDSGICEDIKPFSADTIDDPWDIE
;
A
#
# COMPACT_ATOMS: atom_id res chain seq x y z
N MET A 1 7.06 16.94 -11.39
CA MET A 1 6.86 15.57 -10.83
C MET A 1 7.32 15.47 -9.36
N ASP A 2 7.63 16.60 -8.70
CA ASP A 2 8.35 16.64 -7.43
C ASP A 2 7.48 16.42 -6.19
N GLN A 3 6.16 16.56 -6.33
CA GLN A 3 5.24 16.40 -5.20
C GLN A 3 5.24 14.97 -4.63
N TYR A 4 5.38 13.95 -5.49
CA TYR A 4 5.43 12.55 -5.06
C TYR A 4 6.67 12.24 -4.20
N VAL A 5 7.81 12.82 -4.56
CA VAL A 5 9.08 12.64 -3.82
C VAL A 5 8.97 13.18 -2.40
N HIS A 6 8.34 14.35 -2.24
CA HIS A 6 8.11 14.94 -0.93
C HIS A 6 7.09 14.15 -0.09
N CYS A 7 6.01 13.67 -0.70
CA CYS A 7 5.04 12.81 -0.01
C CYS A 7 5.70 11.52 0.49
N LYS A 8 6.50 10.86 -0.34
CA LYS A 8 7.22 9.63 0.04
C LYS A 8 8.18 9.85 1.21
N LYS A 9 8.87 11.00 1.26
CA LYS A 9 9.76 11.37 2.37
C LYS A 9 8.98 11.49 3.68
N TRP A 10 7.87 12.24 3.68
CA TRP A 10 7.05 12.41 4.86
C TRP A 10 6.39 11.13 5.34
N LEU A 11 5.93 10.29 4.39
CA LEU A 11 5.35 9.00 4.70
C LEU A 11 6.34 8.06 5.40
N ARG A 12 7.60 8.02 4.94
CA ARG A 12 8.66 7.24 5.60
C ARG A 12 8.89 7.70 7.05
N TYR A 13 8.96 9.01 7.28
CA TYR A 13 9.10 9.54 8.63
C TYR A 13 7.88 9.25 9.52
N TYR A 14 6.68 9.26 8.95
CA TYR A 14 5.47 8.89 9.65
C TYR A 14 5.48 7.40 10.06
N LEU A 15 5.84 6.50 9.15
CA LEU A 15 5.93 5.07 9.45
C LEU A 15 7.04 4.76 10.47
N ASP A 16 8.19 5.41 10.38
CA ASP A 16 9.26 5.32 11.39
C ASP A 16 8.79 5.84 12.74
N PHE A 17 8.00 6.93 12.76
CA PHE A 17 7.38 7.45 13.97
C PHE A 17 6.41 6.42 14.58
N CYS A 18 5.49 5.87 13.78
CA CYS A 18 4.55 4.84 14.23
C CYS A 18 5.28 3.64 14.82
N LYS A 19 6.33 3.17 14.14
CA LYS A 19 7.17 2.06 14.61
C LYS A 19 7.89 2.39 15.92
N LYS A 20 8.41 3.61 16.06
CA LYS A 20 9.18 4.03 17.24
C LYS A 20 8.34 4.15 18.50
N TYR A 21 7.09 4.60 18.37
CA TYR A 21 6.18 4.84 19.51
C TYR A 21 5.08 3.79 19.61
N SER A 22 5.18 2.70 18.85
CA SER A 22 4.20 1.60 18.80
C SER A 22 2.76 2.08 18.54
N HIS A 23 2.61 3.13 17.73
CA HIS A 23 1.31 3.64 17.34
C HIS A 23 0.78 2.90 16.12
N SER A 24 -0.53 2.64 16.06
CA SER A 24 -1.15 2.07 14.88
C SER A 24 -1.00 3.04 13.70
N TYR A 25 -0.43 2.55 12.60
CA TYR A 25 -0.23 3.35 11.40
C TYR A 25 -1.55 3.75 10.73
N ALA A 26 -2.66 3.07 11.04
CA ALA A 26 -4.01 3.35 10.55
C ALA A 26 -4.84 4.25 11.48
N ASP A 27 -4.33 4.62 12.67
CA ASP A 27 -5.07 5.45 13.61
C ASP A 27 -4.91 6.94 13.31
N SER A 28 -6.02 7.68 13.30
CA SER A 28 -6.05 9.13 13.15
C SER A 28 -5.33 9.85 14.30
N LYS A 29 -5.27 9.25 15.49
CA LYS A 29 -4.51 9.80 16.64
C LYS A 29 -3.00 9.83 16.38
N SER A 30 -2.47 8.83 15.69
CA SER A 30 -1.06 8.74 15.33
C SER A 30 -0.61 9.92 14.45
N LEU A 31 -1.49 10.36 13.54
CA LEU A 31 -1.25 11.54 12.72
C LEU A 31 -1.19 12.83 13.55
N LEU A 32 -2.08 12.99 14.54
CA LEU A 32 -2.06 14.15 15.42
C LEU A 32 -0.74 14.23 16.22
N PHE A 33 -0.32 13.12 16.81
CA PHE A 33 0.96 13.06 17.55
C PHE A 33 2.16 13.31 16.64
N PHE A 34 2.12 12.82 15.40
CA PHE A 34 3.18 13.08 14.43
C PHE A 34 3.29 14.57 14.10
N VAL A 35 2.17 15.24 13.82
CA VAL A 35 2.15 16.69 13.53
C VAL A 35 2.57 17.50 14.75
N GLU A 36 2.14 17.13 15.95
CA GLU A 36 2.59 17.76 17.19
C GLU A 36 4.12 17.61 17.38
N LYS A 37 4.67 16.44 17.06
CA LYS A 37 6.12 16.21 17.09
C LYS A 37 6.87 17.08 16.08
N LEU A 38 6.30 17.33 14.91
CA LEU A 38 6.86 18.25 13.92
C LEU A 38 6.85 19.70 14.41
N LYS A 39 5.78 20.13 15.11
CA LYS A 39 5.72 21.44 15.77
C LYS A 39 6.81 21.60 16.82
N GLN A 40 7.00 20.59 17.68
CA GLN A 40 8.06 20.57 18.68
C GLN A 40 9.48 20.64 18.06
N LYS A 41 9.66 20.09 16.86
CA LYS A 41 10.93 20.13 16.11
C LYS A 41 11.13 21.42 15.29
N ALA A 42 10.31 22.44 15.52
CA ALA A 42 10.34 23.72 14.80
C ALA A 42 10.22 23.60 13.27
N GLN A 43 9.54 22.56 12.78
CA GLN A 43 9.24 22.46 11.35
C GLN A 43 8.25 23.55 10.93
N THR A 44 8.45 24.12 9.75
CA THR A 44 7.60 25.21 9.23
C THR A 44 6.15 24.76 9.02
N SER A 45 5.20 25.68 9.07
CA SER A 45 3.78 25.40 8.83
C SER A 45 3.53 24.75 7.45
N SER A 46 4.36 25.11 6.45
CA SER A 46 4.34 24.50 5.12
C SER A 46 4.72 23.02 5.16
N GLN A 47 5.81 22.68 5.86
CA GLN A 47 6.26 21.30 6.05
C GLN A 47 5.26 20.47 6.85
N GLN A 48 4.65 21.04 7.90
CA GLN A 48 3.59 20.36 8.65
C GLN A 48 2.37 20.05 7.77
N SER A 49 1.98 21.01 6.91
CA SER A 49 0.87 20.83 5.98
C SER A 49 1.18 19.78 4.92
N GLN A 50 2.42 19.76 4.43
CA GLN A 50 2.88 18.76 3.46
C GLN A 50 2.93 17.35 4.08
N ALA A 51 3.43 17.25 5.32
CA ALA A 51 3.47 16.00 6.07
C ALA A 51 2.06 15.45 6.32
N ARG A 52 1.14 16.33 6.73
CA ARG A 52 -0.27 15.98 6.93
C ARG A 52 -0.90 15.43 5.66
N LYS A 53 -0.79 16.16 4.54
CA LYS A 53 -1.33 15.73 3.24
C LYS A 53 -0.75 14.38 2.78
N ALA A 54 0.53 14.14 3.03
CA ALA A 54 1.17 12.88 2.67
C ALA A 54 0.58 11.68 3.42
N VAL A 55 0.26 11.85 4.70
CA VAL A 55 -0.36 10.80 5.52
C VAL A 55 -1.85 10.65 5.21
N GLU A 56 -2.58 11.75 4.97
CA GLU A 56 -3.98 11.71 4.53
C GLU A 56 -4.13 10.95 3.20
N LEU A 57 -3.21 11.15 2.25
CA LEU A 57 -3.18 10.40 1.00
C LEU A 57 -2.96 8.89 1.23
N TYR A 58 -2.13 8.54 2.21
CA TYR A 58 -1.90 7.14 2.59
C TYR A 58 -3.17 6.51 3.17
N TYR A 59 -3.90 7.22 4.05
CA TYR A 59 -5.17 6.75 4.59
C TYR A 59 -6.23 6.56 3.51
N PHE A 60 -6.36 7.53 2.60
CA PHE A 60 -7.27 7.40 1.46
C PHE A 60 -6.96 6.17 0.58
N GLY A 61 -5.67 5.87 0.37
CA GLY A 61 -5.25 4.66 -0.33
C GLY A 61 -5.53 3.37 0.45
N MET A 62 -5.44 3.41 1.78
CA MET A 62 -5.72 2.27 2.66
C MET A 62 -7.21 1.96 2.78
N GLU A 63 -8.07 2.96 2.93
CA GLU A 63 -9.53 2.77 3.00
C GLU A 63 -10.07 2.05 1.76
N LYS A 64 -9.48 2.32 0.59
CA LYS A 64 -9.78 1.63 -0.67
C LYS A 64 -9.38 0.14 -0.66
N LEU A 65 -8.43 -0.25 0.19
CA LEU A 65 -7.98 -1.64 0.34
C LEU A 65 -8.84 -2.41 1.35
N GLU A 66 -9.33 -1.74 2.40
CA GLU A 66 -10.22 -2.35 3.40
C GLU A 66 -11.67 -2.53 2.89
N SER A 67 -12.10 -1.79 1.87
CA SER A 67 -13.41 -2.01 1.23
C SER A 67 -13.49 -3.31 0.38
N VAL A 68 -12.47 -4.17 0.39
CA VAL A 68 -12.44 -5.47 -0.30
C VAL A 68 -12.52 -6.65 0.70
N SER A 69 -12.87 -6.39 1.97
CA SER A 69 -13.03 -7.44 2.99
C SER A 69 -14.46 -7.94 3.20
N GLU A 70 -15.42 -7.61 2.32
CA GLU A 70 -16.55 -8.51 2.07
C GLU A 70 -16.29 -9.23 0.75
N ILE A 71 -15.62 -10.38 0.84
CA ILE A 71 -15.72 -11.42 -0.17
C ILE A 71 -17.02 -12.15 0.16
N PRO A 72 -18.10 -12.05 -0.64
CA PRO A 72 -19.05 -13.14 -0.68
C PRO A 72 -18.25 -14.32 -1.22
N VAL A 73 -18.15 -15.37 -0.39
CA VAL A 73 -17.77 -16.70 -0.83
C VAL A 73 -18.41 -16.95 -2.21
N PRO A 74 -17.63 -17.22 -3.29
CA PRO A 74 -18.21 -17.80 -4.48
C PRO A 74 -18.57 -19.23 -4.10
N ASP A 75 -19.83 -19.40 -3.73
CA ASP A 75 -20.52 -20.68 -3.71
C ASP A 75 -20.31 -21.38 -5.06
N SER A 76 -19.73 -22.58 -4.98
CA SER A 76 -19.93 -23.72 -5.86
C SER A 76 -20.18 -23.47 -7.36
N GLY A 77 -19.17 -23.79 -8.18
CA GLY A 77 -19.44 -24.34 -9.51
C GLY A 77 -18.56 -23.88 -10.66
N ILE A 78 -17.24 -24.03 -10.56
CA ILE A 78 -16.42 -24.24 -11.76
C ILE A 78 -15.60 -25.51 -11.54
N CYS A 79 -16.15 -26.63 -12.03
CA CYS A 79 -15.34 -27.78 -12.38
C CYS A 79 -14.66 -27.41 -13.70
N GLU A 80 -13.47 -26.82 -13.65
CA GLU A 80 -12.62 -26.81 -14.82
C GLU A 80 -12.07 -28.22 -14.96
N ASP A 81 -12.55 -28.92 -15.99
CA ASP A 81 -11.97 -30.18 -16.44
C ASP A 81 -10.48 -29.93 -16.67
N ILE A 82 -9.65 -30.37 -15.72
CA ILE A 82 -8.20 -30.47 -15.94
C ILE A 82 -8.05 -31.51 -17.04
N LYS A 83 -7.98 -31.05 -18.29
CA LYS A 83 -7.54 -31.87 -19.40
C LYS A 83 -6.13 -32.33 -19.04
N PRO A 84 -5.89 -33.63 -18.80
CA PRO A 84 -4.55 -34.10 -18.50
C PRO A 84 -3.68 -33.73 -19.69
N PHE A 85 -2.65 -32.93 -19.41
CA PHE A 85 -1.62 -32.61 -20.37
C PHE A 85 -0.91 -33.90 -20.77
N SER A 86 -1.22 -34.41 -21.96
CA SER A 86 -0.57 -35.58 -22.56
C SER A 86 0.75 -35.12 -23.17
N ALA A 87 1.87 -35.61 -22.64
CA ALA A 87 3.22 -35.15 -22.96
C ALA A 87 3.85 -35.82 -24.20
N ASP A 88 3.05 -36.24 -25.18
CA ASP A 88 3.53 -37.06 -26.32
C ASP A 88 3.74 -36.31 -27.64
N THR A 89 3.90 -34.98 -27.61
CA THR A 89 4.40 -34.25 -28.79
C THR A 89 5.54 -33.34 -28.40
N ILE A 90 6.76 -33.91 -28.40
CA ILE A 90 7.99 -33.15 -28.60
C ILE A 90 8.02 -32.84 -30.10
N ASP A 91 7.30 -31.81 -30.52
CA ASP A 91 7.58 -31.15 -31.79
C ASP A 91 8.57 -30.03 -31.45
N ASP A 92 9.85 -30.32 -31.68
CA ASP A 92 10.95 -29.38 -31.42
C ASP A 92 10.82 -28.18 -32.38
N PRO A 93 10.53 -26.96 -31.90
CA PRO A 93 10.21 -25.82 -32.77
C PRO A 93 11.42 -25.22 -33.52
N TRP A 94 12.59 -25.85 -33.46
CA TRP A 94 13.84 -25.35 -34.06
C TRP A 94 14.41 -26.22 -35.19
N ASP A 95 13.70 -27.27 -35.62
CA ASP A 95 14.06 -27.97 -36.86
C ASP A 95 13.73 -27.10 -38.07
N ILE A 96 14.74 -26.35 -38.53
CA ILE A 96 14.78 -25.70 -39.83
C ILE A 96 15.66 -26.59 -40.72
N GLU A 97 15.04 -27.40 -41.57
CA GLU A 97 15.69 -28.08 -42.70
C GLU A 97 15.43 -27.32 -44.01
#